data_AF-A0AAW9DKG0-F1
#
_entry.id   AF-A0AAW9DKG0-F1
#
_cell.length_a   1.000
_cell.length_b   1.000
_cell.length_c   1.000
_cell.angle_alpha   90.00
_cell.angle_beta   90.00
_cell.angle_gamma   90.00
#
_symmetry.space_group_name_H-M   'P 1'
#
loop_
_entity.id
_entity.type
_entity.pdbx_description
1 polymer ?
#
loop_
_entity_poly.entity_id
_entity_poly.type
_entity_poly.pdbx_seq_one_letter_code
_entity_poly.pdbx_strand_id
1 'polypeptide(L)'
;MVVTKHFATHGKKYRRRLIKYILNPDKTDNLKLVSDFGMSNYLDFPSYEEMVEMYNVNFTNNDKLYESRNDRQEKHQQNIHSHHLIQSFSPEDNLTPEEINRIGYDTMME
;
A
#
# COMPACT_ATOMS: atom_id res chain seq x y z
N MET A 1 9.34 -15.88 -14.77
CA MET A 1 8.10 -16.36 -14.10
C MET A 1 7.87 -15.51 -12.86
N VAL A 2 6.72 -14.85 -12.74
CA VAL A 2 6.44 -13.93 -11.62
C VAL A 2 6.37 -14.70 -10.30
N VAL A 3 7.11 -14.21 -9.30
CA VAL A 3 7.05 -14.74 -7.94
C VAL A 3 6.18 -13.80 -7.11
N THR A 4 4.99 -14.26 -6.72
CA THR A 4 4.05 -13.48 -5.91
C THR A 4 4.08 -13.96 -4.45
N LYS A 5 4.34 -13.03 -3.52
CA LYS A 5 4.19 -13.26 -2.08
C LYS A 5 3.00 -12.47 -1.56
N HIS A 6 2.18 -13.11 -0.74
CA HIS A 6 1.02 -12.51 -0.11
C HIS A 6 1.17 -12.48 1.40
N PHE A 7 0.88 -11.32 2.00
CA PHE A 7 0.87 -11.15 3.45
C PHE A 7 -0.46 -10.54 3.88
N ALA A 8 -1.22 -11.31 4.66
CA ALA A 8 -2.35 -10.77 5.40
C ALA A 8 -1.83 -9.98 6.61
N THR A 9 -2.18 -8.70 6.67
CA THR A 9 -1.71 -7.81 7.72
C THR A 9 -2.74 -7.75 8.84
N HIS A 10 -2.42 -8.35 9.97
CA HIS A 10 -3.24 -8.34 11.18
C HIS A 10 -2.67 -7.35 12.20
N GLY A 11 -3.47 -6.34 12.56
CA GLY A 11 -3.14 -5.35 13.58
C GLY A 11 -2.20 -4.20 13.16
N LYS A 12 -2.21 -3.15 14.00
CA LYS A 12 -1.51 -1.87 13.79
C LYS A 12 0.01 -2.00 13.55
N LYS A 13 0.66 -2.99 14.19
CA LYS A 13 2.13 -3.16 14.18
C LYS A 13 2.69 -3.43 12.78
N TYR A 14 2.06 -4.33 12.03
CA TYR A 14 2.54 -4.72 10.69
C TYR A 14 2.21 -3.66 9.64
N ARG A 15 1.04 -3.03 9.75
CA ARG A 15 0.69 -1.87 8.91
C ARG A 15 1.68 -0.72 9.06
N ARG A 16 2.13 -0.40 10.28
CA ARG A 16 3.16 0.64 10.51
C ARG A 16 4.48 0.32 9.79
N ARG A 17 4.85 -0.97 9.67
CA ARG A 17 6.04 -1.38 8.91
C ARG A 17 5.85 -1.19 7.40
N LEU A 18 4.66 -1.50 6.89
CA LEU A 18 4.30 -1.27 5.49
C LEU A 18 4.35 0.22 5.14
N ILE A 19 3.77 1.07 5.97
CA ILE A 19 3.79 2.53 5.78
C ILE A 19 5.23 3.05 5.72
N LYS A 20 6.10 2.58 6.63
CA LYS A 20 7.52 2.95 6.58
C LYS A 20 8.23 2.52 5.30
N TYR A 21 7.80 1.42 4.68
CA TYR A 21 8.35 0.98 3.41
C TYR A 21 7.90 1.89 2.26
N ILE A 22 6.61 2.22 2.18
CA ILE A 22 6.05 3.12 1.17
C ILE A 22 6.69 4.51 1.27
N LEU A 23 6.86 5.02 2.49
CA LEU A 23 7.46 6.34 2.74
C LEU A 23 8.99 6.34 2.70
N ASN A 24 9.66 5.25 2.30
CA ASN A 24 11.11 5.21 2.22
C ASN A 24 11.58 5.80 0.87
N PRO A 25 12.28 6.95 0.87
CA PRO A 25 12.67 7.64 -0.36
C PRO A 25 13.65 6.83 -1.22
N ASP A 26 14.51 6.00 -0.61
CA ASP A 26 15.45 5.13 -1.33
C ASP A 26 14.74 3.99 -2.08
N LYS A 27 13.52 3.65 -1.64
CA LYS A 27 12.72 2.58 -2.24
C LYS A 27 11.73 3.08 -3.26
N THR A 28 11.28 4.33 -3.13
CA THR A 28 10.16 4.87 -3.91
C THR A 28 10.51 6.09 -4.76
N ASP A 29 11.80 6.47 -4.80
CA ASP A 29 12.27 7.71 -5.44
C ASP A 29 11.44 8.92 -4.98
N ASN A 30 11.49 9.18 -3.67
CA ASN A 30 10.70 10.23 -3.04
C ASN A 30 9.21 10.17 -3.42
N LEU A 31 8.62 8.98 -3.31
CA LEU A 31 7.23 8.66 -3.65
C LEU A 31 6.85 8.74 -5.13
N LYS A 32 7.76 9.06 -6.07
CA LYS A 32 7.44 9.07 -7.52
C LYS A 32 7.03 7.71 -8.05
N LEU A 33 7.51 6.63 -7.43
CA LEU A 33 7.16 5.25 -7.79
C LEU A 33 5.94 4.73 -7.03
N VAL A 34 5.23 5.59 -6.29
CA VAL A 34 4.01 5.23 -5.58
C VAL A 34 2.82 5.75 -6.37
N SER A 35 1.92 4.83 -6.73
CA SER A 35 0.59 5.15 -7.24
C SER A 35 -0.45 4.72 -6.22
N ASP A 36 -1.45 5.55 -6.00
CA ASP A 36 -2.58 5.24 -5.15
C ASP A 36 -3.90 5.30 -5.93
N PHE A 37 -4.94 4.67 -5.38
CA PHE A 37 -6.29 4.68 -5.93
C PHE A 37 -7.26 5.17 -4.88
N GLY A 38 -8.07 6.17 -5.22
CA GLY A 38 -9.07 6.73 -4.33
C GLY A 38 -8.50 7.59 -3.19
N MET A 39 -7.22 7.96 -3.22
CA MET A 39 -6.76 9.10 -2.42
C MET A 39 -7.27 10.37 -3.10
N SER A 40 -7.73 11.32 -2.31
CA SER A 40 -8.17 12.62 -2.80
C SER A 40 -6.98 13.35 -3.43
N ASN A 41 -6.82 13.24 -4.75
CA ASN A 41 -5.88 14.03 -5.53
C ASN A 41 -6.25 15.51 -5.41
N TYR A 42 -5.45 16.28 -4.68
CA TYR A 42 -5.43 17.73 -4.83
C TYR A 42 -4.41 18.07 -5.91
N LEU A 43 -4.85 18.92 -6.84
CA LEU A 43 -4.35 19.09 -8.21
C LEU A 43 -2.98 19.76 -8.36
N ASP A 44 -2.24 19.96 -7.27
CA ASP A 44 -0.94 20.60 -7.25
C ASP A 44 0.10 19.63 -6.69
N PHE A 45 1.22 19.44 -7.40
CA PHE A 45 2.31 18.54 -6.98
C PHE A 45 2.87 19.00 -5.62
N PRO A 46 2.56 18.31 -4.51
CA PRO A 46 3.03 18.73 -3.19
C PRO A 46 4.54 18.46 -3.09
N SER A 47 5.23 19.16 -2.20
CA SER A 47 6.60 18.78 -1.84
C SER A 47 6.63 17.35 -1.28
N TYR A 48 7.80 16.71 -1.27
CA TYR A 48 7.95 15.38 -0.67
C TYR A 48 7.46 15.37 0.78
N GLU A 49 7.75 16.42 1.57
CA GLU A 49 7.28 16.54 2.94
C GLU A 49 5.75 16.58 3.04
N GLU A 50 5.10 17.37 2.17
CA GLU A 50 3.63 17.48 2.13
C GLU A 50 2.98 16.15 1.74
N MET A 51 3.56 15.43 0.78
CA MET A 51 3.11 14.08 0.42
C MET A 51 3.24 13.10 1.59
N VAL A 52 4.38 13.10 2.29
CA VAL A 52 4.59 12.26 3.49
C VAL A 52 3.56 12.59 4.57
N GLU A 53 3.29 13.86 4.83
CA GLU A 53 2.27 14.28 5.81
C GLU A 53 0.88 13.80 5.41
N MET A 54 0.48 14.00 4.15
CA MET A 54 -0.79 13.53 3.61
C MET A 54 -0.98 12.02 3.79
N TYR A 55 0.02 11.23 3.43
CA TYR A 55 -0.02 9.79 3.62
C TYR A 55 -0.21 9.43 5.10
N ASN A 56 0.54 10.07 6.01
CA ASN A 56 0.41 9.84 7.46
C ASN A 56 -0.99 10.19 8.00
N VAL A 57 -1.59 11.30 7.55
CA VAL A 57 -2.94 11.71 7.95
C VAL A 57 -3.98 10.69 7.48
N ASN A 58 -3.91 10.28 6.22
CA ASN A 58 -4.82 9.27 5.66
C ASN A 58 -4.72 7.93 6.39
N PHE A 59 -3.49 7.48 6.69
CA PHE A 59 -3.30 6.26 7.48
C PHE A 59 -3.91 6.41 8.88
N THR A 60 -3.67 7.53 9.57
CA THR A 60 -4.21 7.76 10.92
C THR A 60 -5.75 7.83 10.93
N ASN A 61 -6.35 8.45 9.91
CA ASN A 61 -7.80 8.53 9.79
C ASN A 61 -8.43 7.16 9.53
N ASN A 62 -7.81 6.37 8.64
CA ASN A 62 -8.23 4.99 8.41
C ASN A 62 -8.13 4.16 9.70
N ASP A 63 -7.08 4.34 10.51
CA ASP A 63 -6.93 3.65 11.79
C ASP A 63 -8.10 3.92 12.74
N LYS A 64 -8.44 5.20 12.93
CA LYS A 64 -9.57 5.62 13.75
C LYS A 64 -10.91 5.08 13.23
N LEU A 65 -11.09 5.07 11.91
CA LEU A 65 -12.29 4.52 11.28
C LEU A 65 -12.41 3.01 11.52
N TYR A 66 -11.31 2.26 11.36
CA TYR A 66 -11.25 0.83 11.63
C TYR A 66 -11.54 0.52 13.11
N GLU A 67 -10.94 1.28 14.03
CA GLU A 67 -11.14 1.10 15.47
C GLU A 67 -12.59 1.37 15.89
N SER A 68 -13.16 2.51 15.47
CA SER A 68 -14.56 2.88 15.81
C SER A 68 -15.63 1.96 15.21
N ARG A 69 -15.32 1.27 14.12
CA ARG A 69 -16.19 0.22 13.55
C ARG A 69 -16.07 -1.11 14.32
N ASN A 70 -14.89 -1.42 14.85
CA ASN A 70 -14.58 -2.70 15.48
C ASN A 70 -14.86 -2.77 16.99
N ASP A 71 -14.90 -1.63 17.70
CA ASP A 71 -15.36 -1.57 19.11
C ASP A 71 -16.78 -2.14 19.29
N ARG A 72 -17.54 -2.28 18.20
CA ARG A 72 -18.90 -2.86 18.18
C ARG A 72 -18.94 -4.38 17.89
N GLN A 73 -17.83 -5.06 17.59
CA GLN A 73 -17.82 -6.46 17.09
C GLN A 73 -16.66 -7.34 17.62
N GLU A 74 -16.20 -7.14 18.87
CA GLU A 74 -15.04 -7.83 19.47
C GLU A 74 -15.01 -9.39 19.45
N LYS A 75 -16.06 -10.10 18.99
CA LYS A 75 -16.07 -11.58 18.98
C LYS A 75 -15.37 -12.27 17.79
N HIS A 76 -14.91 -11.55 16.76
CA HIS A 76 -14.25 -12.17 15.60
C HIS A 76 -12.83 -11.62 15.36
N GLN A 77 -11.86 -12.09 16.15
CA GLN A 77 -10.43 -11.88 15.94
C GLN A 77 -9.87 -12.67 14.73
N GLN A 78 -10.41 -12.45 13.53
CA GLN A 78 -9.94 -13.00 12.25
C GLN A 78 -9.78 -11.90 11.18
N ASN A 79 -9.89 -10.62 11.55
CA ASN A 79 -10.02 -9.55 10.56
C ASN A 79 -8.66 -9.12 9.99
N ILE A 80 -8.56 -9.17 8.66
CA ILE A 80 -7.40 -8.72 7.88
C ILE A 80 -7.58 -7.22 7.62
N HIS A 81 -6.59 -6.39 8.01
CA HIS A 81 -6.67 -4.93 7.81
C HIS A 81 -6.21 -4.51 6.42
N SER A 82 -5.26 -5.24 5.86
CA SER A 82 -4.74 -5.00 4.53
C SER A 82 -4.09 -6.28 3.99
N HIS A 83 -4.20 -6.47 2.69
CA HIS A 83 -3.43 -7.48 1.97
C HIS A 83 -2.23 -6.77 1.31
N HIS A 84 -1.04 -7.30 1.54
CA HIS A 84 0.17 -6.83 0.87
C HIS A 84 0.64 -7.90 -0.10
N LEU A 85 0.64 -7.56 -1.37
CA LEU A 85 1.19 -8.40 -2.43
C LEU A 85 2.53 -7.83 -2.89
N ILE A 86 3.53 -8.70 -2.97
CA ILE A 86 4.85 -8.38 -3.52
C ILE A 86 5.05 -9.30 -4.72
N GLN A 87 5.15 -8.71 -5.89
CA GLN A 87 5.49 -9.42 -7.13
C GLN A 87 6.93 -9.12 -7.49
N SER A 88 7.70 -10.18 -7.73
CA SER A 88 9.08 -10.10 -8.17
C SER A 88 9.21 -10.68 -9.57
N PHE A 89 9.88 -9.93 -10.43
CA PHE A 89 10.12 -10.27 -11.82
C PHE A 89 11.62 -10.49 -12.03
N SER A 90 11.99 -11.49 -12.82
CA SER A 90 13.38 -11.69 -13.19
C SER A 90 13.79 -10.63 -14.22
N PRO A 91 14.99 -10.05 -14.15
CA PRO A 91 15.52 -9.25 -15.25
C PRO A 91 15.55 -10.02 -16.59
N GLU A 92 15.66 -11.35 -16.53
CA GLU A 92 15.66 -12.25 -17.69
C GLU A 92 14.27 -12.40 -18.33
N ASP A 93 13.20 -12.01 -17.62
CA ASP A 93 11.83 -12.07 -18.15
C ASP A 93 11.62 -11.01 -19.27
N ASN A 94 12.53 -10.02 -19.42
CA ASN A 94 12.50 -8.98 -20.46
C ASN A 94 11.17 -8.22 -20.59
N LEU A 95 10.45 -8.06 -19.47
CA LEU A 95 9.16 -7.36 -19.41
C LEU A 95 9.35 -5.84 -19.32
N THR A 96 8.47 -5.09 -19.98
CA THR A 96 8.44 -3.62 -19.85
C THR A 96 7.77 -3.19 -18.55
N PRO A 97 8.02 -1.95 -18.07
CA PRO A 97 7.30 -1.40 -16.92
C PRO A 97 5.78 -1.42 -17.06
N GLU A 98 5.26 -1.22 -18.27
CA GLU A 98 3.82 -1.25 -18.58
C GLU A 98 3.26 -2.67 -18.46
N GLU A 99 3.98 -3.67 -18.94
CA GLU A 99 3.61 -5.08 -18.80
C GLU A 99 3.61 -5.49 -17.32
N ILE A 100 4.63 -5.07 -16.56
CA ILE A 100 4.71 -5.30 -15.12
C ILE A 100 3.53 -4.65 -14.39
N ASN A 101 3.20 -3.39 -14.71
CA ASN A 101 2.05 -2.70 -14.12
C ASN A 101 0.74 -3.43 -14.45
N ARG A 102 0.57 -3.85 -15.70
CA ARG A 102 -0.63 -4.58 -16.15
C ARG A 102 -0.79 -5.90 -15.41
N ILE A 103 0.27 -6.69 -15.27
CA ILE A 103 0.27 -7.94 -14.50
C ILE A 103 -0.15 -7.66 -13.05
N GLY A 104 0.38 -6.60 -12.43
CA GLY A 104 0.01 -6.19 -11.08
C GLY A 104 -1.46 -5.81 -10.96
N TYR A 105 -1.99 -5.05 -11.91
CA TYR A 105 -3.40 -4.67 -11.96
C TYR A 105 -4.30 -5.89 -12.10
N ASP A 106 -4.04 -6.75 -13.08
CA ASP A 106 -4.86 -7.94 -13.34
C ASP A 106 -4.83 -8.89 -12.11
N THR A 107 -3.69 -8.99 -11.40
CA THR A 107 -3.57 -9.77 -10.15
C THR A 107 -4.43 -9.22 -9.00
N MET A 108 -4.66 -7.90 -8.92
CA MET A 108 -5.53 -7.32 -7.89
C MET A 108 -7.01 -7.45 -8.22
N MET A 109 -7.35 -7.62 -9.50
CA MET A 109 -8.73 -7.68 -9.99
C MET A 109 -9.30 -9.11 -10.02
N GLU A 110 -8.43 -10.13 -9.98
CA GLU A 110 -8.79 -11.55 -9.77
C GLU A 110 -9.29 -11.82 -8.34
#